data_AF-A0A2M8GZU0-F1
#
_entry.id   AF-A0A2M8GZU0-F1
#
_cell.length_a   1.000
_cell.length_b   1.000
_cell.length_c   1.000
_cell.angle_alpha   90.00
_cell.angle_beta   90.00
_cell.angle_gamma   90.00
#
_symmetry.space_group_name_H-M   'P 1'
#
loop_
_entity.id
_entity.type
_entity.pdbx_description
1 polymer ?
#
loop_
_entity_poly.entity_id
_entity_poly.type
_entity_poly.pdbx_seq_one_letter_code
_entity_poly.pdbx_strand_id
1 'polypeptide(L)'
;MAVVRKHIDPGHRYEPEKELTGEQLQRFSDTANKAEVRREQRKEYEALLHPDKAKRVRKVAKSVISARVMAGKSRKPRQRMTLTRFVVWSVVLWLFWSWVMFMFPV
;
A
#
# COMPACT_ATOMS: atom_id res chain seq x y z
N MET A 1 4.68 54.26 10.00
CA MET A 1 4.41 52.97 10.68
C MET A 1 5.72 52.19 10.72
N ALA A 2 6.25 51.88 11.90
CA ALA A 2 7.48 51.11 12.04
C ALA A 2 7.16 49.61 11.95
N VAL A 3 7.67 48.94 10.91
CA VAL A 3 7.53 47.48 10.75
C VAL A 3 8.54 46.82 11.70
N VAL A 4 8.05 46.34 12.83
CA VAL A 4 8.85 45.55 13.78
C VAL A 4 9.25 44.25 13.11
N ARG A 5 10.56 44.01 12.98
CA ARG A 5 11.09 42.75 12.46
C ARG A 5 10.78 41.64 13.45
N LYS A 6 10.03 40.63 13.00
CA LYS A 6 9.72 39.42 13.76
C LYS A 6 11.04 38.76 14.18
N HIS A 7 11.30 38.74 15.48
CA HIS A 7 12.46 38.06 16.05
C HIS A 7 12.43 36.60 15.59
N ILE A 8 13.55 36.15 15.02
CA ILE A 8 13.77 34.76 14.66
C ILE A 8 14.04 34.06 15.99
N ASP A 9 12.98 33.56 16.62
CA ASP A 9 13.12 32.60 17.71
C ASP A 9 13.99 31.45 17.16
N PRO A 10 15.07 31.04 17.83
CA PRO A 10 15.81 29.86 17.45
C PRO A 10 14.88 28.66 17.67
N GLY A 11 14.15 28.33 16.61
CA GLY A 11 13.12 27.30 16.62
C GLY A 11 13.69 26.03 17.22
N HIS A 12 13.02 25.53 18.27
CA HIS A 12 13.28 24.25 18.89
C HIS A 12 13.51 23.22 17.78
N ARG A 13 14.74 22.68 17.69
CA ARG A 13 15.05 21.65 16.70
C ARG A 13 14.13 20.46 16.96
N TYR A 14 13.59 19.88 15.90
CA TYR A 14 12.75 18.71 16.00
C TYR A 14 13.58 17.56 16.59
N GLU A 15 13.29 17.16 17.82
CA GLU A 15 13.88 16.00 18.49
C GLU A 15 12.97 14.79 18.24
N PRO A 16 13.36 13.84 17.37
CA PRO A 16 12.51 12.71 17.01
C PRO A 16 12.31 11.70 18.16
N GLU A 17 13.12 11.80 19.22
CA GLU A 17 13.04 10.94 20.40
C GLU A 17 11.95 11.38 21.39
N LYS A 18 11.49 12.64 21.30
CA LYS A 18 10.49 13.19 22.20
C LYS A 18 9.10 12.95 21.64
N GLU A 19 8.26 12.25 22.39
CA GLU A 19 6.87 12.04 22.01
C GLU A 19 6.13 13.39 21.85
N LEU A 20 5.36 13.50 20.77
CA LEU A 20 4.55 14.67 20.48
C LEU A 20 3.43 14.79 21.51
N THR A 21 3.22 15.98 22.05
CA THR A 21 2.04 16.21 22.89
C THR A 21 0.76 16.08 22.04
N GLY A 22 -0.36 15.72 22.66
CA GLY A 22 -1.62 15.51 21.93
C GLY A 22 -2.04 16.73 21.08
N GLU A 23 -1.81 17.94 21.60
CA GLU A 23 -2.06 19.18 20.87
C GLU A 23 -1.13 19.37 19.66
N GLN A 24 0.14 18.96 19.78
CA GLN A 24 1.08 19.00 18.65
C GLN A 24 0.65 18.02 17.55
N LEU A 25 0.25 16.80 17.94
CA LEU A 25 -0.22 15.79 17.00
C LEU A 25 -1.44 16.29 16.20
N GLN A 26 -2.41 16.92 16.88
CA GLN A 26 -3.58 17.52 16.24
C GLN A 26 -3.18 18.63 15.27
N ARG A 27 -2.27 19.53 15.63
CA ARG A 27 -1.79 20.60 14.73
C ARG A 27 -1.09 20.04 13.48
N PHE A 28 -0.31 18.97 13.63
CA PHE A 28 0.32 18.30 12.49
C PHE A 28 -0.73 17.65 11.59
N SER A 29 -1.71 16.96 12.17
CA SER A 29 -2.85 16.38 11.44
C SER A 29 -3.62 17.46 10.65
N ASP A 30 -3.96 18.58 11.29
CA ASP A 30 -4.66 19.68 10.64
C ASP A 30 -3.85 20.30 9.50
N THR A 31 -2.54 20.41 9.68
CA THR A 31 -1.64 20.95 8.66
C THR A 31 -1.52 19.98 7.50
N ALA A 32 -1.45 18.67 7.76
CA ALA A 32 -1.44 17.63 6.74
C ALA A 32 -2.75 17.64 5.94
N ASN A 33 -3.90 17.66 6.62
CA ASN A 33 -5.22 17.74 5.99
C ASN A 33 -5.36 18.99 5.11
N LYS A 34 -4.94 20.16 5.62
CA LYS A 34 -4.93 21.41 4.83
C LYS A 34 -4.00 21.32 3.61
N ALA A 35 -2.86 20.64 3.74
CA ALA A 35 -1.94 20.44 2.62
C ALA A 35 -2.53 19.49 1.56
N GLU A 36 -3.25 18.45 1.97
CA GLU A 36 -3.97 17.56 1.04
C GLU A 36 -5.07 18.31 0.28
N VAL A 37 -5.92 19.07 0.98
CA VAL A 37 -6.97 19.89 0.34
C VAL A 37 -6.36 20.86 -0.68
N ARG A 38 -5.25 21.52 -0.36
CA ARG A 38 -4.56 22.41 -1.32
C ARG A 38 -4.02 21.66 -2.54
N ARG A 39 -3.57 20.41 -2.38
CA ARG A 39 -3.12 19.59 -3.51
C ARG A 39 -4.29 19.20 -4.39
N GLU A 40 -5.44 18.90 -3.82
CA GLU A 40 -6.67 18.60 -4.56
C GLU A 40 -7.14 19.81 -5.36
N GLN A 41 -7.23 20.98 -4.74
CA GLN A 41 -7.59 22.23 -5.42
C GLN A 41 -6.65 22.56 -6.58
N ARG A 42 -5.33 22.34 -6.41
CA ARG A 42 -4.36 22.50 -7.51
C ARG A 42 -4.58 21.50 -8.64
N LYS A 43 -4.87 20.24 -8.31
CA LYS A 43 -5.19 19.20 -9.31
C LYS A 43 -6.47 19.52 -10.07
N GLU A 44 -7.48 20.04 -9.39
CA GLU A 44 -8.74 20.48 -10.01
C GLU A 44 -8.48 21.65 -10.96
N TYR A 45 -7.77 22.67 -10.51
CA TYR A 45 -7.39 23.81 -11.34
C TYR A 45 -6.55 23.40 -12.57
N GLU A 46 -5.56 22.54 -12.38
CA GLU A 46 -4.74 22.00 -13.47
C GLU A 46 -5.56 21.14 -14.44
N ALA A 47 -6.57 20.41 -13.93
CA ALA A 47 -7.48 19.64 -14.77
C ALA A 47 -8.43 20.51 -15.59
N LEU A 48 -8.83 21.67 -15.07
CA LEU A 48 -9.61 22.67 -15.80
C LEU A 48 -8.75 23.37 -16.88
N LEU A 49 -7.51 23.73 -16.56
CA LEU A 49 -6.60 24.38 -17.51
C LEU A 49 -6.12 23.45 -18.63
N HIS A 50 -5.90 22.17 -18.32
CA HIS A 50 -5.31 21.19 -19.23
C HIS A 50 -6.04 19.83 -19.15
N PRO A 51 -7.23 19.73 -19.77
CA PRO A 51 -8.07 18.54 -19.68
C PRO A 51 -7.39 17.28 -20.25
N ASP A 52 -6.56 17.42 -21.29
CA ASP A 52 -5.87 16.29 -21.92
C ASP A 52 -4.73 15.73 -21.05
N LYS A 53 -4.03 16.60 -20.31
CA LYS A 53 -2.99 16.19 -19.35
C LYS A 53 -3.64 15.46 -18.17
N ALA A 54 -4.76 15.97 -17.66
CA ALA A 54 -5.51 15.33 -16.57
C ALA A 54 -6.04 13.94 -16.94
N LYS A 55 -6.53 13.75 -18.17
CA LYS A 55 -6.96 12.43 -18.68
C LYS A 55 -5.80 11.43 -18.72
N ARG A 56 -4.60 11.86 -19.13
CA ARG A 56 -3.39 11.00 -19.14
C ARG A 56 -2.97 10.61 -17.72
N VAL A 57 -2.91 11.57 -16.80
CA VAL A 57 -2.55 11.31 -15.39
C VAL A 57 -3.54 10.33 -14.73
N ARG A 58 -4.85 10.49 -14.98
CA ARG A 58 -5.87 9.54 -14.48
C ARG A 58 -5.71 8.13 -15.04
N LYS A 59 -5.36 7.97 -16.32
CA LYS A 59 -5.10 6.65 -16.92
C LYS A 59 -3.87 5.97 -16.31
N VAL A 60 -2.80 6.71 -16.08
CA VAL A 60 -1.57 6.21 -15.44
C VAL A 60 -1.82 5.85 -13.97
N ALA A 61 -2.55 6.68 -13.22
CA ALA A 61 -2.89 6.38 -11.84
C ALA A 61 -3.70 5.07 -11.72
N LYS A 62 -4.67 4.86 -12.61
CA LYS A 62 -5.46 3.61 -12.65
C LYS A 62 -4.60 2.39 -12.99
N SER A 63 -3.66 2.50 -13.92
CA SER A 63 -2.78 1.39 -14.29
C SER A 63 -1.77 1.05 -13.19
N VAL A 64 -1.28 2.04 -12.44
CA VAL A 64 -0.37 1.81 -11.30
C VAL A 64 -1.09 1.14 -10.13
N ILE A 65 -2.33 1.55 -9.84
CA ILE A 65 -3.14 0.91 -8.79
C ILE A 65 -3.46 -0.54 -9.18
N SER A 66 -3.89 -0.79 -10.43
CA SER A 66 -4.16 -2.16 -10.88
C SER A 66 -2.89 -3.01 -10.88
N ALA A 67 -1.75 -2.46 -11.31
CA ALA A 67 -0.46 -3.16 -11.24
C ALA A 67 -0.05 -3.49 -9.81
N ARG A 68 -0.26 -2.59 -8.84
CA ARG A 68 0.05 -2.83 -7.42
C ARG A 68 -0.86 -3.89 -6.80
N VAL A 69 -2.15 -3.89 -7.15
CA VAL A 69 -3.11 -4.92 -6.73
C VAL A 69 -2.75 -6.29 -7.33
N MET A 70 -2.32 -6.34 -8.59
CA MET A 70 -1.87 -7.58 -9.23
C MET A 70 -0.53 -8.08 -8.67
N ALA A 71 0.42 -7.18 -8.36
CA ALA A 71 1.69 -7.53 -7.75
C ALA A 71 1.54 -8.08 -6.32
N GLY A 72 0.50 -7.67 -5.58
CA GLY A 72 0.17 -8.25 -4.27
C GLY A 72 -0.25 -9.73 -4.34
N LYS A 73 -0.75 -10.20 -5.49
CA LYS A 73 -1.26 -11.58 -5.65
C LYS A 73 -0.17 -12.62 -5.93
N SER A 74 1.03 -12.21 -6.35
CA SER A 74 2.13 -13.14 -6.66
C SER A 74 2.96 -13.56 -5.44
N ARG A 75 2.71 -13.00 -4.25
CA ARG A 75 3.61 -13.09 -3.10
C ARG A 75 3.41 -14.30 -2.17
N LYS A 76 3.02 -15.47 -2.70
CA LYS A 76 3.02 -16.73 -1.91
C LYS A 76 3.67 -17.91 -2.66
N PRO A 77 4.99 -17.86 -2.92
CA PRO A 77 5.71 -19.01 -3.47
C PRO A 77 5.69 -20.24 -2.52
N ARG A 78 5.61 -20.00 -1.19
CA ARG A 78 5.69 -21.06 -0.17
C ARG A 78 4.46 -21.99 -0.12
N GLN A 79 3.25 -21.48 -0.43
CA GLN A 79 2.02 -22.29 -0.48
C GLN A 79 1.94 -23.21 -1.70
N ARG A 80 2.61 -22.86 -2.81
CA ARG A 80 2.64 -23.72 -4.01
C ARG A 80 3.46 -24.99 -3.78
N MET A 81 4.60 -24.87 -3.09
CA MET A 81 5.48 -26.00 -2.78
C MET A 81 4.85 -27.02 -1.80
N THR A 82 3.95 -26.59 -0.91
CA THR A 82 3.22 -27.52 -0.04
C THR A 82 2.11 -28.22 -0.82
N LEU A 83 1.40 -27.50 -1.68
CA LEU A 83 0.30 -28.07 -2.49
C LEU A 83 0.79 -29.21 -3.41
N THR A 84 1.94 -29.04 -4.05
CA THR A 84 2.53 -30.10 -4.90
C THR A 84 2.86 -31.36 -4.09
N ARG A 85 3.42 -31.20 -2.88
CA ARG A 85 3.74 -32.34 -2.01
C ARG A 85 2.48 -33.09 -1.57
N PHE A 86 1.40 -32.37 -1.26
CA PHE A 86 0.11 -32.99 -0.93
C PHE A 86 -0.45 -33.79 -2.11
N VAL A 87 -0.47 -33.22 -3.31
CA VAL A 87 -0.96 -33.92 -4.51
C VAL A 87 -0.15 -35.20 -4.77
N VAL A 88 1.17 -35.13 -4.67
CA VAL A 88 2.04 -36.32 -4.84
C VAL A 88 1.73 -37.38 -3.78
N TRP A 89 1.63 -37.02 -2.50
CA TRP A 89 1.30 -37.97 -1.43
C TRP A 89 -0.10 -38.57 -1.58
N SER A 90 -1.08 -37.80 -2.05
CA SER A 90 -2.43 -38.31 -2.33
C SER A 90 -2.41 -39.38 -3.41
N VAL A 91 -1.64 -39.18 -4.49
CA VAL A 91 -1.49 -40.18 -5.56
C VAL A 91 -0.78 -41.43 -5.04
N VAL A 92 0.29 -41.28 -4.26
CA VAL A 92 1.01 -42.42 -3.66
C VAL A 92 0.09 -43.23 -2.73
N LEU A 93 -0.69 -42.55 -1.89
CA LEU A 93 -1.62 -43.20 -0.97
C LEU A 93 -2.75 -43.93 -1.71
N TRP A 94 -3.25 -43.34 -2.80
CA TRP A 94 -4.26 -43.97 -3.64
C TRP A 94 -3.74 -45.23 -4.34
N LEU A 95 -2.52 -45.17 -4.89
CA LEU A 95 -1.84 -46.34 -5.47
C LEU A 95 -1.59 -47.42 -4.43
N PHE A 96 -1.17 -47.03 -3.22
CA PHE A 96 -0.96 -47.96 -2.11
C PHE A 96 -2.26 -48.66 -1.72
N TRP A 97 -3.38 -47.93 -1.63
CA TRP A 97 -4.69 -48.53 -1.33
C TRP A 97 -5.19 -49.45 -2.44
N SER A 98 -5.01 -49.04 -3.70
CA SER A 98 -5.34 -49.87 -4.85
C SER A 98 -4.51 -51.16 -4.85
N TRP A 99 -3.24 -51.09 -4.49
CA TRP A 99 -2.36 -52.26 -4.34
C TRP A 99 -2.85 -53.20 -3.24
N VAL A 100 -3.20 -52.68 -2.06
CA VAL A 100 -3.71 -53.48 -0.93
C VAL A 100 -4.98 -54.21 -1.32
N MET A 101 -5.93 -53.54 -1.98
CA MET A 101 -7.16 -54.16 -2.48
C MET A 101 -6.88 -55.28 -3.49
N PHE A 102 -5.86 -55.11 -4.34
CA PHE A 102 -5.51 -56.12 -5.34
C PHE A 102 -4.81 -57.34 -4.73
N MET A 103 -3.98 -57.16 -3.70
CA MET A 103 -3.24 -58.25 -3.04
C MET A 103 -4.05 -58.97 -1.95
N PHE A 104 -5.00 -58.27 -1.31
CA PHE A 104 -5.93 -58.84 -0.35
C PHE A 104 -7.36 -58.73 -0.89
N PRO A 105 -7.71 -59.47 -1.96
CA PRO A 105 -9.09 -59.61 -2.36
C PRO A 105 -9.79 -60.42 -1.25
N VAL A 106 -10.49 -59.72 -0.37
CA VAL A 106 -11.43 -60.32 0.60
C VAL A 106 -12.63 -60.88 -0.15
#